data_AF-D5BWJ8-F1
#
_entry.id   AF-D5BWJ8-F1
#
_cell.length_a   1.000
_cell.length_b   1.000
_cell.length_c   1.000
_cell.angle_alpha   90.00
_cell.angle_beta   90.00
_cell.angle_gamma   90.00
#
_symmetry.space_group_name_H-M   'P 1'
#
loop_
_entity.id
_entity.type
_entity.pdbx_description
1 polymer ?
#
loop_
_entity_poly.entity_id
_entity_poly.type
_entity_poly.pdbx_seq_one_letter_code
_entity_poly.pdbx_strand_id
1 'polypeptide(L)'
;MPISSITEHIRAYWRRQIINRYPLPLALWERVTTQLPLLQGLTLAELNRLRDLSTLFLHHKSIYGVQGLRVTEEMRLVVAAQGSLLILYLDWDDYQGWRTVLLYPGAFIAKHEVRDENGIVHTERHPLIGESWDRGPVILSWDEVALTLTPSEQSGNVVIHEFAHLLDMGNGVANGMPPLHKTMNRHAWTAIFSQAYQSLNKCWAAEEPIPLDPYALESPAEFFAVASEAFFVFPQRLQTALPQLYQQLQLYYRQDPAKRLLENLCR
;
A
#
# COMPACT_ATOMS: atom_id res chain seq x y z
N MET A 1 5.85 33.04 16.28
CA MET A 1 6.03 31.74 15.60
C MET A 1 4.67 31.25 15.13
N PRO A 2 4.50 30.79 13.88
CA PRO A 2 3.19 30.38 13.40
C PRO A 2 2.72 29.11 14.11
N ILE A 3 1.44 29.05 14.46
CA ILE A 3 0.80 27.98 15.25
C ILE A 3 0.96 26.60 14.59
N SER A 4 1.05 26.54 13.25
CA SER A 4 1.28 25.28 12.50
C SER A 4 2.61 24.62 12.84
N SER A 5 3.66 25.41 13.06
CA SER A 5 4.98 24.90 13.41
C SER A 5 4.97 24.25 14.80
N ILE A 6 4.24 24.84 15.76
CA ILE A 6 4.15 24.29 17.12
C ILE A 6 3.43 22.94 17.12
N THR A 7 2.34 22.82 16.35
CA THR A 7 1.61 21.55 16.23
C THR A 7 2.43 20.43 15.58
N GLU A 8 3.26 20.75 14.59
CA GLU A 8 4.17 19.79 13.95
C GLU A 8 5.25 19.30 14.93
N HIS A 9 5.87 20.21 15.69
CA HIS A 9 6.87 19.85 16.70
C HIS A 9 6.28 18.96 17.80
N ILE A 10 5.05 19.25 18.24
CA ILE A 10 4.35 18.43 19.24
C ILE A 10 4.08 17.03 18.67
N ARG A 11 3.55 16.92 17.44
CA ARG A 11 3.32 15.61 16.80
C ARG A 11 4.62 14.82 16.63
N ALA A 12 5.69 15.45 16.19
CA ALA A 12 7.01 14.81 16.05
C ALA A 12 7.54 14.32 17.40
N TYR A 13 7.40 15.12 18.46
CA TYR A 13 7.76 14.73 19.82
C TYR A 13 6.97 13.50 20.29
N TRP A 14 5.64 13.49 20.14
CA TRP A 14 4.80 12.36 20.53
C TRP A 14 5.14 11.08 19.75
N ARG A 15 5.37 11.18 18.43
CA ARG A 15 5.82 10.05 17.62
C ARG A 15 7.12 9.46 18.17
N ARG A 16 8.09 10.32 18.52
CA ARG A 16 9.36 9.87 19.11
C ARG A 16 9.16 9.20 20.47
N GLN A 17 8.25 9.69 21.29
CA GLN A 17 7.91 9.05 22.57
C GLN A 17 7.30 7.66 22.38
N ILE A 18 6.38 7.50 21.41
CA ILE A 18 5.78 6.19 21.11
C ILE A 18 6.85 5.19 20.68
N ILE A 19 7.71 5.57 19.73
CA ILE A 19 8.80 4.73 19.23
C ILE A 19 9.72 4.28 20.38
N ASN A 20 10.09 5.20 21.27
CA ASN A 20 10.97 4.89 22.38
C ASN A 20 10.30 4.04 23.48
N ARG A 21 8.98 4.20 23.69
CA ARG A 21 8.23 3.52 24.76
C ARG A 21 7.72 2.14 24.35
N TYR A 22 7.43 1.95 23.07
CA TYR A 22 6.87 0.71 22.52
C TYR A 22 7.73 0.15 21.38
N PRO A 23 9.06 0.01 21.54
CA PRO A 23 9.91 -0.43 20.45
C PRO A 23 9.56 -1.86 20.04
N LEU A 24 9.43 -2.09 18.74
CA LEU A 24 9.32 -3.44 18.19
C LEU A 24 10.52 -4.29 18.61
N PRO A 25 10.36 -5.48 19.22
CA PRO A 25 11.48 -6.32 19.61
C PRO A 25 12.39 -6.63 18.41
N LEU A 26 13.71 -6.44 18.57
CA LEU A 26 14.66 -6.57 17.45
C LEU A 26 14.63 -7.97 16.83
N ALA A 27 14.57 -9.02 17.66
CA ALA A 27 14.51 -10.40 17.18
C ALA A 27 13.24 -10.72 16.37
N LEU A 28 12.09 -10.10 16.71
CA LEU A 28 10.85 -10.25 15.95
C LEU A 28 10.96 -9.49 14.62
N TRP A 29 11.51 -8.27 14.65
CA TRP A 29 11.76 -7.44 13.48
C TRP A 29 12.65 -8.15 12.45
N GLU A 30 13.81 -8.65 12.87
CA GLU A 30 14.75 -9.35 11.99
C GLU A 30 14.12 -10.61 11.40
N ARG A 31 13.41 -11.40 12.23
CA ARG A 31 12.74 -12.62 11.77
C ARG A 31 11.69 -12.34 10.70
N VAL A 32 10.87 -11.31 10.86
CA VAL A 32 9.80 -10.98 9.88
C VAL A 32 10.39 -10.33 8.63
N THR A 33 11.29 -9.36 8.78
CA THR A 33 11.80 -8.60 7.63
C THR A 33 12.67 -9.41 6.69
N THR A 34 13.40 -10.41 7.21
CA THR A 34 14.17 -11.35 6.38
C THR A 34 13.30 -12.26 5.51
N GLN A 35 12.02 -12.42 5.84
CA GLN A 35 11.05 -13.19 5.06
C GLN A 35 10.30 -12.34 4.01
N LEU A 36 10.57 -11.04 3.91
CA LEU A 36 9.86 -10.13 3.02
C LEU A 36 10.77 -9.70 1.84
N PRO A 37 10.61 -10.29 0.64
CA PRO A 37 11.49 -9.99 -0.50
C PRO A 37 11.46 -8.52 -0.92
N LEU A 38 10.31 -7.86 -0.82
CA LEU A 38 10.13 -6.42 -1.07
C LEU A 38 10.97 -5.50 -0.16
N LEU A 39 11.50 -6.01 0.95
CA LEU A 39 12.41 -5.28 1.85
C LEU A 39 13.89 -5.48 1.51
N GLN A 40 14.22 -6.36 0.56
CA GLN A 40 15.59 -6.60 0.16
C GLN A 40 16.23 -5.32 -0.41
N GLY A 41 17.46 -5.04 0.05
CA GLY A 41 18.26 -3.88 -0.38
C GLY A 41 17.96 -2.58 0.31
N LEU A 42 17.01 -2.55 1.25
CA LEU A 42 16.92 -1.44 2.17
C LEU A 42 18.24 -1.32 2.95
N THR A 43 18.77 -0.11 3.01
CA THR A 43 19.91 0.23 3.86
C THR A 43 19.56 0.05 5.33
N LEU A 44 20.55 -0.03 6.21
CA LEU A 44 20.31 -0.08 7.67
C LEU A 44 19.53 1.15 8.17
N ALA A 45 19.76 2.32 7.58
CA ALA A 45 19.02 3.54 7.91
C ALA A 45 17.55 3.42 7.51
N GLU A 46 17.27 2.87 6.34
CA GLU A 46 15.91 2.62 5.87
C GLU A 46 15.19 1.54 6.69
N LEU A 47 15.87 0.44 7.04
CA LEU A 47 15.32 -0.60 7.90
C LEU A 47 14.97 -0.05 9.29
N ASN A 48 15.82 0.79 9.88
CA ASN A 48 15.52 1.45 11.15
C ASN A 48 14.33 2.40 11.02
N ARG A 49 14.27 3.20 9.95
CA ARG A 49 13.13 4.08 9.69
C ARG A 49 11.84 3.30 9.48
N LEU A 50 11.89 2.19 8.77
CA LEU A 50 10.74 1.31 8.56
C LEU A 50 10.28 0.66 9.86
N ARG A 51 11.20 0.27 10.75
CA ARG A 51 10.87 -0.23 12.10
C ARG A 51 10.18 0.83 12.95
N ASP A 52 10.65 2.07 12.90
CA ASP A 52 10.02 3.21 13.58
C ASP A 52 8.59 3.44 13.04
N LEU A 53 8.40 3.44 11.71
CA LEU A 53 7.08 3.55 11.09
C LEU A 53 6.16 2.38 11.44
N SER A 54 6.69 1.15 11.42
CA SER A 54 5.93 -0.06 11.78
C SER A 54 5.52 -0.04 13.26
N THR A 55 6.37 0.53 14.13
CA THR A 55 6.04 0.75 15.54
C THR A 55 4.89 1.74 15.70
N LEU A 56 4.95 2.87 15.01
CA LEU A 56 3.85 3.85 14.98
C LEU A 56 2.57 3.23 14.42
N PHE A 57 2.69 2.42 13.36
CA PHE A 57 1.59 1.68 12.77
C PHE A 57 0.90 0.77 13.77
N LEU A 58 1.65 -0.09 14.44
CA LEU A 58 1.09 -1.05 15.41
C LEU A 58 0.55 -0.39 16.68
N HIS A 59 1.01 0.82 16.99
CA HIS A 59 0.48 1.63 18.09
C HIS A 59 -0.85 2.32 17.72
N HIS A 60 -0.95 2.85 16.50
CA HIS A 60 -2.12 3.63 16.08
C HIS A 60 -3.20 2.82 15.35
N LYS A 61 -2.85 1.67 14.79
CA LYS A 61 -3.75 0.81 14.04
C LYS A 61 -4.02 -0.49 14.80
N SER A 62 -5.28 -0.87 14.85
CA SER A 62 -5.72 -2.14 15.41
C SER A 62 -5.87 -3.17 14.29
N ILE A 63 -5.36 -4.38 14.51
CA ILE A 63 -5.46 -5.49 13.56
C ILE A 63 -6.26 -6.60 14.25
N TYR A 64 -7.43 -6.92 13.71
CA TYR A 64 -8.33 -7.94 14.25
C TYR A 64 -8.47 -9.11 13.29
N GLY A 65 -8.49 -10.32 13.83
CA GLY A 65 -8.82 -11.51 13.06
C GLY A 65 -10.32 -11.71 13.02
N VAL A 66 -10.83 -12.08 11.84
CA VAL A 66 -12.24 -12.40 11.61
C VAL A 66 -12.38 -13.91 11.41
N GLN A 67 -13.59 -14.45 11.60
CA GLN A 67 -13.89 -15.88 11.42
C GLN A 67 -13.00 -16.82 12.26
N GLY A 68 -12.64 -16.39 13.47
CA GLY A 68 -11.85 -17.20 14.41
C GLY A 68 -10.34 -17.18 14.16
N LEU A 69 -9.85 -16.40 13.18
CA LEU A 69 -8.42 -16.21 12.97
C LEU A 69 -7.78 -15.56 14.20
N ARG A 70 -6.80 -16.23 14.82
CA ARG A 70 -6.01 -15.67 15.91
C ARG A 70 -4.81 -14.94 15.33
N VAL A 71 -4.86 -13.62 15.35
CA VAL A 71 -3.78 -12.77 14.82
C VAL A 71 -2.56 -12.80 15.74
N THR A 72 -1.43 -13.32 15.25
CA THR A 72 -0.16 -13.34 15.98
C THR A 72 0.61 -12.03 15.84
N GLU A 73 1.65 -11.83 16.66
CA GLU A 73 2.51 -10.64 16.54
C GLU A 73 3.25 -10.60 15.20
N GLU A 74 3.67 -11.74 14.67
CA GLU A 74 4.28 -11.86 13.35
C GLU A 74 3.31 -11.41 12.25
N MET A 75 2.05 -11.87 12.28
CA MET A 75 1.04 -11.47 11.30
C MET A 75 0.83 -9.94 11.30
N ARG A 76 0.74 -9.36 12.50
CA ARG A 76 0.60 -7.91 12.66
C ARG A 76 1.80 -7.18 12.06
N LEU A 77 3.00 -7.68 12.32
CA LEU A 77 4.22 -7.06 11.83
C LEU A 77 4.40 -7.21 10.32
N VAL A 78 4.01 -8.33 9.72
CA VAL A 78 4.03 -8.53 8.26
C VAL A 78 3.16 -7.46 7.57
N VAL A 79 1.94 -7.24 8.06
CA VAL A 79 1.05 -6.20 7.52
C VAL A 79 1.62 -4.80 7.77
N ALA A 80 2.09 -4.53 8.99
CA ALA A 80 2.63 -3.22 9.37
C ALA A 80 3.88 -2.84 8.57
N ALA A 81 4.81 -3.77 8.36
CA ALA A 81 6.04 -3.52 7.63
C ALA A 81 5.79 -3.25 6.15
N GLN A 82 4.92 -4.05 5.50
CA GLN A 82 4.55 -3.85 4.11
C GLN A 82 3.76 -2.55 3.90
N GLY A 83 2.74 -2.30 4.72
CA GLY A 83 1.97 -1.06 4.67
C GLY A 83 2.82 0.18 4.95
N SER A 84 3.77 0.10 5.89
CA SER A 84 4.68 1.21 6.20
C SER A 84 5.71 1.46 5.11
N LEU A 85 5.98 0.51 4.22
CA LEU A 85 6.95 0.67 3.14
C LEU A 85 6.52 1.76 2.15
N LEU A 86 5.23 1.85 1.81
CA LEU A 86 4.73 2.87 0.88
C LEU A 86 5.04 4.28 1.40
N ILE A 87 4.91 4.48 2.72
CA ILE A 87 5.14 5.77 3.36
C ILE A 87 6.55 5.94 3.92
N LEU A 88 7.52 5.10 3.50
CA LEU A 88 8.89 5.15 4.01
C LEU A 88 9.48 6.56 3.93
N TYR A 89 9.23 7.27 2.84
CA TYR A 89 9.69 8.66 2.61
C TYR A 89 8.54 9.66 2.48
N LEU A 90 7.33 9.26 2.86
CA LEU A 90 6.14 10.12 2.94
C LEU A 90 5.90 10.56 4.38
N ASP A 91 4.89 11.39 4.58
CA ASP A 91 4.53 11.85 5.92
C ASP A 91 3.58 10.84 6.57
N TRP A 92 3.78 10.54 7.85
CA TRP A 92 2.88 9.68 8.62
C TRP A 92 1.41 10.17 8.61
N ASP A 93 1.23 11.47 8.38
CA ASP A 93 -0.10 12.08 8.32
C ASP A 93 -0.88 11.65 7.06
N ASP A 94 -0.21 11.15 6.01
CA ASP A 94 -0.84 10.57 4.82
C ASP A 94 -1.63 9.28 5.14
N TYR A 95 -1.34 8.64 6.28
CA TYR A 95 -2.01 7.44 6.79
C TYR A 95 -3.02 7.72 7.91
N GLN A 96 -3.47 8.96 8.08
CA GLN A 96 -4.53 9.29 9.05
C GLN A 96 -5.94 9.02 8.47
N GLY A 97 -6.97 9.10 9.32
CA GLY A 97 -8.37 8.95 8.89
C GLY A 97 -8.91 7.51 8.85
N TRP A 98 -8.10 6.52 9.22
CA TRP A 98 -8.49 5.12 9.37
C TRP A 98 -7.76 4.47 10.55
N ARG A 99 -8.31 3.40 11.12
CA ARG A 99 -7.76 2.80 12.37
C ARG A 99 -7.68 1.28 12.39
N THR A 100 -8.44 0.59 11.54
CA THR A 100 -8.64 -0.85 11.69
C THR A 100 -8.24 -1.61 10.44
N VAL A 101 -7.51 -2.71 10.63
CA VAL A 101 -7.31 -3.78 9.65
C VAL A 101 -8.08 -5.01 10.12
N LEU A 102 -8.90 -5.59 9.24
CA LEU A 102 -9.56 -6.87 9.44
C LEU A 102 -8.84 -7.95 8.62
N LEU A 103 -8.29 -8.95 9.30
CA LEU A 103 -7.67 -10.12 8.69
C LEU A 103 -8.65 -11.28 8.65
N TYR A 104 -9.05 -11.68 7.46
CA TYR A 104 -9.78 -12.92 7.21
C TYR A 104 -8.79 -14.07 7.01
N PRO A 105 -9.14 -15.32 7.34
CA PRO A 105 -8.25 -16.44 7.10
C PRO A 105 -7.93 -16.62 5.60
N GLY A 106 -8.93 -16.53 4.72
CA GLY A 106 -8.76 -16.69 3.27
C GLY A 106 -9.56 -15.68 2.44
N ALA A 107 -9.45 -15.81 1.11
CA ALA A 107 -10.06 -14.91 0.14
C ALA A 107 -11.58 -14.77 0.38
N PHE A 108 -12.01 -13.53 0.63
CA PHE A 108 -13.40 -13.23 0.91
C PHE A 108 -14.12 -12.91 -0.41
N ILE A 109 -14.99 -13.80 -0.88
CA ILE A 109 -16.06 -13.38 -1.79
C ILE A 109 -17.13 -12.77 -0.91
N ALA A 110 -17.21 -11.45 -0.90
CA ALA A 110 -18.30 -10.71 -0.30
C ALA A 110 -19.62 -11.08 -0.99
N LYS A 111 -20.30 -12.13 -0.51
CA LYS A 111 -21.72 -12.30 -0.78
C LYS A 111 -22.49 -11.29 0.07
N HIS A 112 -22.41 -10.02 -0.30
CA HIS A 112 -23.42 -9.06 0.11
C HIS A 112 -24.58 -9.17 -0.87
N GLU A 113 -25.54 -10.03 -0.54
CA GLU A 113 -26.89 -9.92 -1.09
C GLU A 113 -27.52 -8.62 -0.56
N VAL A 114 -27.27 -7.51 -1.25
CA VAL A 114 -28.23 -6.41 -1.25
C VAL A 114 -29.04 -6.59 -2.52
N ARG A 115 -30.23 -7.19 -2.37
CA ARG A 115 -31.23 -7.18 -3.45
C ARG A 115 -31.70 -5.75 -3.61
N ASP A 116 -31.21 -5.08 -4.64
CA ASP A 116 -31.94 -3.95 -5.21
C ASP A 116 -33.07 -4.47 -6.10
N GLU A 117 -34.13 -3.69 -6.29
CA GLU A 117 -35.37 -4.09 -6.99
C GLU A 117 -35.16 -4.47 -8.47
N ASN A 118 -33.95 -4.30 -9.01
CA ASN A 118 -33.59 -4.59 -10.40
C ASN A 118 -32.48 -5.66 -10.59
N GLY A 119 -32.05 -6.38 -9.55
CA GLY A 119 -31.21 -7.59 -9.71
C GLY A 119 -29.80 -7.40 -10.28
N ILE A 120 -29.23 -6.19 -10.23
CA ILE A 120 -27.83 -5.93 -10.59
C ILE A 120 -26.98 -6.05 -9.33
N VAL A 121 -26.00 -6.95 -9.36
CA VAL A 121 -25.00 -7.12 -8.29
C VAL A 121 -23.93 -6.06 -8.48
N HIS A 122 -23.96 -5.01 -7.66
CA HIS A 122 -22.86 -4.07 -7.54
C HIS A 122 -21.92 -4.53 -6.41
N THR A 123 -20.64 -4.73 -6.72
CA THR A 123 -19.58 -4.92 -5.72
C THR A 123 -19.24 -3.58 -5.08
N GLU A 124 -20.19 -2.99 -4.35
CA GLU A 124 -19.89 -1.85 -3.48
C GLU A 124 -19.41 -2.36 -2.12
N ARG A 125 -18.14 -2.07 -1.80
CA ARG A 125 -17.55 -2.34 -0.48
C ARG A 125 -18.16 -1.36 0.53
N HIS A 126 -19.32 -1.69 1.10
CA HIS A 126 -19.92 -0.85 2.13
C HIS A 126 -19.09 -0.91 3.45
N PRO A 127 -18.86 0.24 4.11
CA PRO A 127 -18.29 0.25 5.45
C PRO A 127 -19.23 -0.50 6.40
N LEU A 128 -18.68 -1.48 7.12
CA LEU A 128 -19.39 -2.19 8.19
C LEU A 128 -19.95 -1.18 9.21
N ILE A 129 -21.22 -1.40 9.56
CA ILE A 129 -22.14 -0.53 10.29
C ILE A 129 -21.63 -0.16 11.70
N GLY A 130 -21.76 1.12 12.06
CA GLY A 130 -21.69 1.63 13.44
C GLY A 130 -20.67 2.75 13.65
N GLU A 131 -21.15 4.00 13.60
CA GLU A 131 -20.49 5.26 14.00
C GLU A 131 -19.26 5.72 13.20
N SER A 132 -19.45 6.72 12.33
CA SER A 132 -18.42 7.62 11.75
C SER A 132 -17.00 7.06 11.58
N TRP A 133 -16.84 6.12 10.63
CA TRP A 133 -15.52 5.73 10.12
C TRP A 133 -15.27 6.47 8.81
N ASP A 134 -14.53 7.59 8.85
CA ASP A 134 -14.33 8.45 7.67
C ASP A 134 -13.68 7.73 6.47
N ARG A 135 -13.06 6.55 6.66
CA ARG A 135 -12.47 5.72 5.58
C ARG A 135 -12.66 4.19 5.73
N GLY A 136 -13.56 3.75 6.63
CA GLY A 136 -13.80 2.30 6.88
C GLY A 136 -12.58 1.50 7.35
N PRO A 137 -12.75 0.19 7.63
CA PRO A 137 -11.63 -0.72 7.89
C PRO A 137 -10.93 -1.16 6.60
N VAL A 138 -9.62 -1.37 6.66
CA VAL A 138 -8.88 -2.12 5.62
C VAL A 138 -9.17 -3.60 5.79
N ILE A 139 -9.51 -4.31 4.73
CA ILE A 139 -9.80 -5.74 4.77
C ILE A 139 -8.72 -6.48 4.00
N LEU A 140 -8.14 -7.52 4.60
CA LEU A 140 -7.13 -8.36 3.95
C LEU A 140 -7.44 -9.83 4.19
N SER A 141 -7.10 -10.67 3.22
CA SER A 141 -7.02 -12.12 3.35
C SER A 141 -5.62 -12.52 3.85
N TRP A 142 -5.52 -13.24 4.95
CA TRP A 142 -4.23 -13.70 5.46
C TRP A 142 -3.56 -14.68 4.50
N ASP A 143 -4.31 -15.56 3.83
CA ASP A 143 -3.75 -16.44 2.79
C ASP A 143 -3.04 -15.62 1.69
N GLU A 144 -3.65 -14.51 1.25
CA GLU A 144 -3.04 -13.62 0.25
C GLU A 144 -1.84 -12.84 0.80
N VAL A 145 -1.92 -12.39 2.06
CA VAL A 145 -0.78 -11.77 2.75
C VAL A 145 0.37 -12.76 2.93
N ALA A 146 0.10 -14.03 3.20
CA ALA A 146 1.11 -15.06 3.37
C ALA A 146 1.82 -15.35 2.03
N LEU A 147 1.10 -15.31 0.90
CA LEU A 147 1.69 -15.46 -0.43
C LEU A 147 2.72 -14.35 -0.76
N THR A 148 2.63 -13.17 -0.14
CA THR A 148 3.61 -12.09 -0.35
C THR A 148 4.99 -12.40 0.25
N LEU A 149 5.10 -13.40 1.14
CA LEU A 149 6.36 -13.87 1.71
C LEU A 149 7.13 -14.76 0.74
N THR A 150 6.43 -15.39 -0.20
CA THR A 150 7.00 -16.25 -1.25
C THR A 150 6.45 -15.84 -2.61
N PRO A 151 6.77 -14.62 -3.09
CA PRO A 151 6.22 -14.09 -4.31
C PRO A 151 6.65 -14.95 -5.50
N SER A 152 5.67 -15.31 -6.33
CA SER A 152 5.90 -15.93 -7.64
C SER A 152 6.00 -14.84 -8.69
N GLU A 153 6.40 -15.17 -9.92
CA GLU A 153 6.52 -14.18 -11.00
C GLU A 153 5.21 -13.47 -11.38
N GLN A 154 4.06 -13.94 -10.88
CA GLN A 154 2.73 -13.40 -11.15
C GLN A 154 1.98 -12.98 -9.87
N SER A 155 2.61 -13.06 -8.69
CA SER A 155 1.92 -12.74 -7.44
C SER A 155 1.83 -11.23 -7.24
N GLY A 156 0.60 -10.71 -7.11
CA GLY A 156 0.35 -9.38 -6.55
C GLY A 156 0.73 -9.28 -5.07
N ASN A 157 0.51 -8.11 -4.49
CA ASN A 157 0.68 -7.85 -3.07
C ASN A 157 -0.52 -7.08 -2.53
N VAL A 158 -1.47 -7.83 -1.96
CA VAL A 158 -2.73 -7.30 -1.42
C VAL A 158 -2.51 -6.21 -0.35
N VAL A 159 -1.41 -6.28 0.43
CA VAL A 159 -1.11 -5.24 1.42
C VAL A 159 -0.72 -3.95 0.72
N ILE A 160 0.16 -4.00 -0.29
CA ILE A 160 0.53 -2.81 -1.05
C ILE A 160 -0.69 -2.23 -1.77
N HIS A 161 -1.52 -3.09 -2.36
CA HIS A 161 -2.73 -2.74 -3.09
C HIS A 161 -3.72 -1.92 -2.23
N GLU A 162 -4.20 -2.50 -1.13
CA GLU A 162 -5.21 -1.86 -0.27
C GLU A 162 -4.66 -0.57 0.38
N PHE A 163 -3.36 -0.53 0.67
CA PHE A 163 -2.74 0.65 1.24
C PHE A 163 -2.44 1.74 0.21
N ALA A 164 -2.26 1.39 -1.07
CA ALA A 164 -2.24 2.36 -2.15
C ALA A 164 -3.60 3.07 -2.28
N HIS A 165 -4.72 2.35 -2.16
CA HIS A 165 -6.04 2.98 -2.12
C HIS A 165 -6.21 3.96 -0.95
N LEU A 166 -5.68 3.64 0.23
CA LEU A 166 -5.70 4.57 1.36
C LEU A 166 -4.98 5.90 1.04
N LEU A 167 -3.89 5.84 0.28
CA LEU A 167 -3.16 7.02 -0.19
C LEU A 167 -3.95 7.76 -1.27
N ASP A 168 -4.55 7.05 -2.22
CA ASP A 168 -5.36 7.61 -3.30
C ASP A 168 -6.55 8.41 -2.75
N MET A 169 -7.24 7.84 -1.74
CA MET A 169 -8.33 8.50 -1.02
C MET A 169 -7.89 9.73 -0.19
N GLY A 170 -6.61 10.07 -0.18
CA GLY A 170 -6.06 11.23 0.51
C GLY A 170 -6.72 12.56 0.13
N ASN A 171 -7.24 12.69 -1.10
CA ASN A 171 -7.93 13.88 -1.60
C ASN A 171 -9.44 13.70 -1.80
N GLY A 172 -10.02 12.57 -1.39
CA GLY A 172 -11.44 12.27 -1.57
C GLY A 172 -11.68 10.82 -2.00
N VAL A 173 -12.52 10.62 -3.01
CA VAL A 173 -12.78 9.29 -3.60
C VAL A 173 -11.57 8.87 -4.44
N ALA A 174 -11.18 7.60 -4.33
CA ALA A 174 -10.08 7.01 -5.10
C ALA A 174 -10.29 7.22 -6.61
N ASN A 175 -9.26 7.73 -7.29
CA ASN A 175 -9.31 8.08 -8.71
C ASN A 175 -7.98 7.88 -9.45
N GLY A 176 -7.00 7.23 -8.81
CA GLY A 176 -5.67 7.01 -9.36
C GLY A 176 -4.74 8.23 -9.28
N MET A 177 -5.08 9.23 -8.48
CA MET A 177 -4.28 10.43 -8.27
C MET A 177 -4.28 10.77 -6.77
N PRO A 178 -3.38 10.15 -5.98
CA PRO A 178 -3.20 10.52 -4.59
C PRO A 178 -2.79 12.00 -4.46
N PRO A 179 -2.86 12.60 -3.25
CA PRO A 179 -2.29 13.92 -2.99
C PRO A 179 -0.81 13.97 -3.39
N LEU A 180 -0.49 14.69 -4.46
CA LEU A 180 0.87 14.79 -4.96
C LEU A 180 1.71 15.82 -4.18
N HIS A 181 3.01 15.59 -4.14
CA HIS A 181 3.97 16.54 -3.57
C HIS A 181 3.90 17.90 -4.27
N LYS A 182 4.18 18.98 -3.56
CA LYS A 182 4.23 20.34 -4.14
C LYS A 182 5.20 20.46 -5.33
N THR A 183 6.23 19.62 -5.36
CA THR A 183 7.25 19.57 -6.42
C THR A 183 6.82 18.75 -7.64
N MET A 184 5.71 18.01 -7.56
CA MET A 184 5.20 17.19 -8.66
C MET A 184 4.24 17.98 -9.54
N ASN A 185 4.28 17.71 -10.84
CA ASN A 185 3.37 18.30 -11.81
C ASN A 185 2.13 17.41 -11.98
N ARG A 186 0.98 17.89 -11.49
CA ARG A 186 -0.31 17.20 -11.62
C ARG A 186 -0.68 16.89 -13.07
N HIS A 187 -0.44 17.80 -14.01
CA HIS A 187 -0.73 17.56 -15.42
C HIS A 187 0.13 16.44 -16.00
N ALA A 188 1.40 16.37 -15.61
CA ALA A 188 2.29 15.29 -16.04
C ALA A 188 1.83 13.94 -15.47
N TRP A 189 1.47 13.89 -14.18
CA TRP A 189 0.90 12.68 -13.56
C TRP A 189 -0.33 12.20 -14.32
N THR A 190 -1.35 13.06 -14.46
CA THR A 190 -2.60 12.73 -15.14
C THR A 190 -2.36 12.27 -16.57
N ALA A 191 -1.53 12.99 -17.34
CA ALA A 191 -1.23 12.64 -18.72
C ALA A 191 -0.57 11.25 -18.84
N ILE A 192 0.46 10.97 -18.03
CA ILE A 192 1.19 9.71 -18.08
C ILE A 192 0.31 8.54 -17.63
N PHE A 193 -0.41 8.67 -16.51
CA PHE A 193 -1.31 7.63 -16.02
C PHE A 193 -2.45 7.36 -17.00
N SER A 194 -3.08 8.41 -17.53
CA SER A 194 -4.19 8.27 -18.49
C SER A 194 -3.72 7.65 -19.80
N GLN A 195 -2.55 8.06 -20.31
CA GLN A 195 -1.98 7.49 -21.53
C GLN A 195 -1.64 6.01 -21.36
N ALA A 196 -1.01 5.63 -20.23
CA ALA A 196 -0.69 4.24 -19.93
C ALA A 196 -1.96 3.40 -19.81
N TYR A 197 -2.94 3.84 -19.02
CA TYR A 197 -4.23 3.16 -18.86
C TYR A 197 -4.95 2.94 -20.20
N GLN A 198 -5.05 3.98 -21.03
CA GLN A 198 -5.70 3.88 -22.35
C GLN A 198 -4.94 2.96 -23.30
N SER A 199 -3.60 2.99 -23.29
CA SER A 199 -2.77 2.16 -24.15
C SER A 199 -2.91 0.68 -23.77
N LEU A 200 -2.86 0.35 -22.48
CA LEU A 200 -3.04 -1.02 -22.02
C LEU A 200 -4.46 -1.53 -22.27
N ASN A 201 -5.50 -0.69 -22.11
CA ASN A 201 -6.87 -1.05 -22.49
C ASN A 201 -6.98 -1.43 -23.98
N LYS A 202 -6.28 -0.71 -24.87
CA LYS A 202 -6.26 -1.03 -26.30
C LYS A 202 -5.54 -2.35 -26.59
N CYS A 203 -4.37 -2.58 -25.99
CA CYS A 203 -3.64 -3.84 -26.11
C CYS A 203 -4.51 -5.01 -25.61
N TRP A 204 -5.13 -4.87 -24.43
CA TRP A 204 -5.99 -5.90 -23.85
C TRP A 204 -7.21 -6.21 -24.73
N ALA A 205 -7.87 -5.18 -25.28
CA ALA A 205 -8.98 -5.36 -26.22
C ALA A 205 -8.55 -6.02 -27.55
N ALA A 206 -7.28 -5.93 -27.91
CA ALA A 206 -6.68 -6.61 -29.06
C ALA A 206 -6.11 -8.01 -28.71
N GLU A 207 -6.37 -8.51 -27.50
CA GLU A 207 -5.82 -9.78 -26.97
C GLU A 207 -4.29 -9.81 -26.92
N GLU A 208 -3.65 -8.63 -26.86
CA GLU A 208 -2.21 -8.50 -26.69
C GLU A 208 -1.82 -8.59 -25.21
N PRO A 209 -0.67 -9.22 -24.88
CA PRO A 209 -0.20 -9.30 -23.52
C PRO A 209 0.13 -7.91 -22.96
N ILE A 210 -0.30 -7.65 -21.72
CA ILE A 210 -0.02 -6.40 -21.00
C ILE A 210 0.93 -6.67 -19.82
N PRO A 211 1.74 -5.67 -19.40
CA PRO A 211 2.78 -5.86 -18.38
C PRO A 211 2.28 -5.75 -16.93
N LEU A 212 0.97 -5.67 -16.72
CA LEU A 212 0.30 -5.57 -15.42
C LEU A 212 -0.83 -6.60 -15.35
N ASP A 213 -1.29 -6.92 -14.15
CA ASP A 213 -2.52 -7.70 -13.98
C ASP A 213 -3.69 -6.98 -14.70
N PRO A 214 -4.50 -7.68 -15.52
CA PRO A 214 -5.67 -7.09 -16.18
C PRO A 214 -6.67 -6.40 -15.24
N TYR A 215 -6.67 -6.75 -13.95
CA TYR A 215 -7.43 -6.05 -12.91
C TYR A 215 -7.13 -4.54 -12.87
N ALA A 216 -5.91 -4.14 -13.24
CA ALA A 216 -5.52 -2.74 -13.38
C ALA A 216 -6.38 -1.94 -14.39
N LEU A 217 -7.13 -2.62 -15.27
CA LEU A 217 -7.97 -2.00 -16.29
C LEU A 217 -9.42 -1.79 -15.86
N GLU A 218 -9.80 -2.20 -14.64
CA GLU A 218 -11.18 -2.00 -14.15
C GLU A 218 -11.49 -0.52 -13.86
N SER A 219 -10.53 0.22 -13.30
CA SER A 219 -10.66 1.65 -13.04
C SER A 219 -9.31 2.34 -12.91
N PRO A 220 -9.24 3.68 -13.02
CA PRO A 220 -8.02 4.43 -12.71
C PRO A 220 -7.48 4.23 -11.29
N ALA A 221 -8.37 3.98 -10.32
CA ALA A 221 -7.96 3.69 -8.94
C ALA A 221 -7.26 2.32 -8.85
N GLU A 222 -7.84 1.29 -9.48
CA GLU A 222 -7.21 -0.03 -9.58
C GLU A 222 -5.91 0.02 -10.36
N PHE A 223 -5.86 0.82 -11.42
CA PHE A 223 -4.64 1.03 -12.19
C PHE A 223 -3.51 1.56 -11.32
N PHE A 224 -3.78 2.52 -10.44
CA PHE A 224 -2.80 3.03 -9.48
C PHE A 224 -2.39 2.00 -8.43
N ALA A 225 -3.33 1.25 -7.87
CA ALA A 225 -3.03 0.22 -6.88
C ALA A 225 -2.16 -0.91 -7.47
N VAL A 226 -2.54 -1.46 -8.62
CA VAL A 226 -1.78 -2.53 -9.30
C VAL A 226 -0.43 -2.02 -9.81
N ALA A 227 -0.34 -0.78 -10.31
CA ALA A 227 0.94 -0.19 -10.67
C ALA A 227 1.84 0.00 -9.44
N SER A 228 1.27 0.29 -8.27
CA SER A 228 2.02 0.40 -7.01
C SER A 228 2.52 -0.96 -6.52
N GLU A 229 1.71 -2.02 -6.66
CA GLU A 229 2.17 -3.40 -6.43
C GLU A 229 3.38 -3.72 -7.32
N ALA A 230 3.25 -3.51 -8.63
CA ALA A 230 4.32 -3.77 -9.59
C ALA A 230 5.58 -2.93 -9.27
N PHE A 231 5.41 -1.70 -8.79
CA PHE A 231 6.52 -0.82 -8.41
C PHE A 231 7.32 -1.35 -7.22
N PHE A 232 6.69 -2.00 -6.24
CA PHE A 232 7.40 -2.55 -5.08
C PHE A 232 7.83 -4.02 -5.27
N VAL A 233 7.05 -4.82 -6.00
CA VAL A 233 7.27 -6.27 -6.14
C VAL A 233 8.10 -6.60 -7.37
N PHE A 234 7.85 -5.95 -8.52
CA PHE A 234 8.53 -6.22 -9.79
C PHE A 234 9.08 -4.95 -10.47
N PRO A 235 9.88 -4.13 -9.76
CA PRO A 235 10.21 -2.79 -10.20
C PRO A 235 10.95 -2.73 -11.54
N GLN A 236 11.84 -3.67 -11.84
CA GLN A 236 12.57 -3.69 -13.13
C GLN A 236 11.64 -3.98 -14.30
N ARG A 237 10.64 -4.87 -14.10
CA ARG A 237 9.64 -5.17 -15.13
C ARG A 237 8.80 -3.93 -15.42
N LEU A 238 8.33 -3.25 -14.36
CA LEU A 238 7.58 -2.01 -14.50
C LEU A 238 8.41 -0.90 -15.16
N GLN A 239 9.66 -0.71 -14.73
CA GLN A 239 10.57 0.29 -15.30
C GLN A 239 10.85 0.04 -16.78
N THR A 240 10.97 -1.23 -17.19
CA THR A 240 11.23 -1.59 -18.59
C THR A 240 9.98 -1.41 -19.45
N ALA A 241 8.82 -1.87 -18.98
CA ALA A 241 7.59 -1.88 -19.76
C ALA A 241 6.87 -0.51 -19.77
N LEU A 242 6.89 0.22 -18.66
CA LEU A 242 6.19 1.49 -18.47
C LEU A 242 7.10 2.53 -17.78
N PRO A 243 8.21 2.95 -18.42
CA PRO A 243 9.25 3.78 -17.79
C PRO A 243 8.75 5.13 -17.27
N GLN A 244 7.85 5.79 -18.00
CA GLN A 244 7.30 7.08 -17.58
C GLN A 244 6.37 6.93 -16.37
N LEU A 245 5.60 5.83 -16.31
CA LEU A 245 4.75 5.49 -15.17
C LEU A 245 5.61 5.19 -13.93
N TYR A 246 6.66 4.39 -14.10
CA TYR A 246 7.64 4.10 -13.05
C TYR A 246 8.26 5.39 -12.49
N GLN A 247 8.63 6.34 -13.37
CA GLN A 247 9.19 7.61 -12.93
C GLN A 247 8.19 8.44 -12.09
N GLN A 248 6.90 8.45 -12.45
CA GLN A 248 5.88 9.13 -11.63
C GLN A 248 5.75 8.49 -10.25
N LEU A 249 5.72 7.15 -10.18
CA LEU A 249 5.67 6.41 -8.91
C LEU A 249 6.93 6.62 -8.07
N GLN A 250 8.11 6.66 -8.70
CA GLN A 250 9.37 7.02 -8.04
C GLN A 250 9.32 8.42 -7.44
N LEU A 251 8.80 9.42 -8.16
CA LEU A 251 8.63 10.78 -7.65
C LEU A 251 7.63 10.85 -6.51
N TYR A 252 6.53 10.08 -6.62
CA TYR A 252 5.49 10.02 -5.58
C TYR A 252 6.01 9.35 -4.32
N TYR A 253 6.43 8.08 -4.39
CA TYR A 253 6.91 7.33 -3.23
C TYR A 253 8.28 7.78 -2.72
N ARG A 254 9.02 8.55 -3.53
CA ARG A 254 10.41 8.96 -3.28
C ARG A 254 11.33 7.76 -3.03
N GLN A 255 11.08 6.68 -3.76
CA GLN A 255 11.80 5.41 -3.68
C GLN A 255 12.23 4.98 -5.08
N ASP A 256 13.28 4.18 -5.16
CA ASP A 256 13.70 3.54 -6.41
C ASP A 256 13.97 2.05 -6.18
N PRO A 257 12.92 1.21 -6.10
CA PRO A 257 13.10 -0.21 -5.83
C PRO A 257 13.87 -0.94 -6.95
N ALA A 258 13.80 -0.48 -8.20
CA ALA A 258 14.57 -1.07 -9.31
C ALA A 258 16.07 -0.92 -9.08
N LYS A 259 16.50 0.31 -8.74
CA LYS A 259 17.90 0.59 -8.41
C LYS A 259 18.36 -0.14 -7.14
N ARG A 260 17.51 -0.16 -6.11
CA ARG A 260 17.77 -0.85 -4.84
C ARG A 260 18.14 -2.33 -5.03
N LEU A 261 17.38 -3.05 -5.85
CA LEU A 261 17.60 -4.47 -6.09
C LEU A 261 18.80 -4.75 -7.02
N LEU A 262 19.10 -3.85 -7.96
CA LEU A 262 20.30 -3.98 -8.81
C LEU A 262 21.59 -3.86 -8.00
N GLU A 263 21.64 -2.91 -7.05
CA GLU A 263 22.82 -2.71 -6.20
C GLU A 263 23.10 -3.91 -5.26
N ASN A 264 22.09 -4.71 -4.94
CA ASN A 264 22.26 -5.94 -4.16
C ASN A 264 22.85 -7.09 -4.98
N LEU A 265 22.49 -7.22 -6.26
CA LEU A 265 22.98 -8.32 -7.11
C LEU A 265 24.48 -8.16 -7.44
N CYS A 266 25.03 -6.96 -7.28
CA CYS A 266 26.45 -6.67 -7.47
C CYS A 266 27.29 -6.75 -6.18
N ARG A 267 26.70 -7.15 -5.04
CA ARG A 267 27.39 -7.35 -3.75
C ARG A 267 27.45 -8.83 -3.41
#